data_AF-A0A953SX58-F1
#
_entry.id   AF-A0A953SX58-F1
#
_cell.length_a   1.000
_cell.length_b   1.000
_cell.length_c   1.000
_cell.angle_alpha   90.00
_cell.angle_beta   90.00
_cell.angle_gamma   90.00
#
_symmetry.space_group_name_H-M   'P 1'
#
loop_
_entity.id
_entity.type
_entity.pdbx_description
1 polymer ?
#
loop_
_entity_poly.entity_id
_entity_poly.type
_entity_poly.pdbx_seq_one_letter_code
_entity_poly.pdbx_strand_id
1 'polypeptide(L)'
;MTDNKNLHSVVTLIVFALIFAASASIKKTSMTETNYSDSRKESEQIACTYKLPIIKPTGKTTQLQTKGGVTITTEIIPFTATMSTEHERSYTYLYPGIPSGYDAVEIINTPHYEVDPSNIAFKIRIRNNESVPLKLSEVGFALIIDGVQWSIPSGYLDEWNKGLILTGFDKDYTIEGPDLSGLYTAQVVYLFLNGVPTSYDEAGNITKKDNFQWYFECSTEEVTKYEQKTYTYETSPIYRERCAKCSGTGTDPQAYKCSVCSGGGRVKNYDGKVISCPKCNGSGTVRYQCPNCSGHGQISRPKSQVPPGSGTVTWTGWPVMISTTPPGAQVKVYDASMKGYKNAGPSNCTVDWYSSNDATYPIIVEYQGKSAKVLPYSPSGKETAKISISFLGAAPTITKGTKVE
;
A
#
# COMPACT_ATOMS: atom_id res chain seq x y z
N MET A 1 -98.79 39.53 -15.62
CA MET A 1 -99.47 39.15 -14.36
C MET A 1 -99.05 37.72 -14.09
N THR A 2 -98.25 37.35 -13.11
CA THR A 2 -97.86 37.88 -11.79
C THR A 2 -96.57 37.12 -11.46
N ASP A 3 -95.45 37.81 -11.26
CA ASP A 3 -94.96 38.32 -9.97
C ASP A 3 -94.07 37.28 -9.26
N ASN A 4 -92.76 37.53 -9.34
CA ASN A 4 -91.67 36.71 -8.83
C ASN A 4 -90.99 37.49 -7.71
N LYS A 5 -91.27 37.13 -6.45
CA LYS A 5 -90.62 37.67 -5.25
C LYS A 5 -90.49 36.61 -4.17
N ASN A 6 -89.36 36.71 -3.45
CA ASN A 6 -88.94 36.05 -2.21
C ASN A 6 -88.09 34.78 -2.42
N LEU A 7 -86.75 34.83 -2.44
CA LEU A 7 -85.75 35.47 -1.54
C LEU A 7 -85.50 34.68 -0.25
N HIS A 8 -84.25 34.20 -0.14
CA HIS A 8 -83.47 33.89 1.06
C HIS A 8 -84.08 32.97 2.13
N SER A 9 -83.61 31.72 2.18
CA SER A 9 -82.80 31.17 3.30
C SER A 9 -82.47 29.70 3.00
N VAL A 10 -81.43 29.15 3.64
CA VAL A 10 -80.95 27.75 3.54
C VAL A 10 -79.98 27.44 2.39
N VAL A 11 -78.88 28.21 2.28
CA VAL A 11 -77.59 27.69 1.76
C VAL A 11 -76.45 28.31 2.57
N THR A 12 -76.39 28.00 3.87
CA THR A 12 -75.25 28.41 4.73
C THR A 12 -75.02 27.41 5.84
N LEU A 13 -74.47 26.24 5.53
CA LEU A 13 -73.71 25.39 6.45
C LEU A 13 -73.14 24.22 5.62
N ILE A 14 -71.89 23.82 5.87
CA ILE A 14 -71.05 22.88 5.09
C ILE A 14 -70.11 23.55 4.05
N VAL A 15 -69.35 24.61 4.40
CA VAL A 15 -68.10 24.98 3.67
C VAL A 15 -66.96 25.48 4.60
N PHE A 16 -67.00 25.28 5.91
CA PHE A 16 -65.89 25.69 6.80
C PHE A 16 -65.54 24.62 7.84
N ALA A 17 -65.02 23.49 7.37
CA ALA A 17 -64.34 22.49 8.20
C ALA A 17 -63.22 21.74 7.45
N LEU A 18 -62.55 22.41 6.50
CA LEU A 18 -61.21 22.00 6.05
C LEU A 18 -60.19 22.93 6.71
N ILE A 19 -60.18 22.90 8.05
CA ILE A 19 -59.08 23.45 8.83
C ILE A 19 -57.87 22.59 8.49
N PHE A 20 -56.83 23.24 7.98
CA PHE A 20 -55.48 22.73 7.76
C PHE A 20 -55.06 21.70 8.82
N ALA A 21 -55.30 20.41 8.54
CA ALA A 21 -54.47 19.35 9.08
C ALA A 21 -53.15 19.39 8.31
N ALA A 22 -52.34 20.42 8.56
CA ALA A 22 -50.93 20.40 8.22
C ALA A 22 -50.31 19.31 9.10
N SER A 23 -50.36 18.07 8.62
CA SER A 23 -49.61 16.95 9.17
C SER A 23 -48.15 17.36 9.07
N ALA A 24 -47.60 17.86 10.18
CA ALA A 24 -46.19 18.18 10.29
C ALA A 24 -45.41 16.88 10.03
N SER A 25 -44.96 16.70 8.79
CA SER A 25 -44.20 15.52 8.38
C SER A 25 -42.88 15.53 9.14
N ILE A 26 -42.57 14.40 9.79
CA ILE A 26 -41.30 14.22 10.49
C ILE A 26 -40.19 14.28 9.45
N LYS A 27 -39.25 15.22 9.60
CA LYS A 27 -38.10 15.32 8.72
C LYS A 27 -37.12 14.21 9.07
N LYS A 28 -37.03 13.20 8.21
CA LYS A 28 -36.09 12.10 8.36
C LYS A 28 -34.68 12.51 7.93
N THR A 29 -33.70 11.95 8.61
CA THR A 29 -32.28 12.01 8.30
C THR A 29 -31.81 10.58 8.00
N SER A 30 -31.01 10.41 6.96
CA SER A 30 -30.37 9.12 6.64
C SER A 30 -28.86 9.29 6.66
N MET A 31 -28.16 8.34 7.26
CA MET A 31 -26.70 8.26 7.26
C MET A 31 -26.30 6.85 6.82
N THR A 32 -25.33 6.76 5.91
CA THR A 32 -24.83 5.47 5.42
C THR A 32 -23.40 5.28 5.91
N GLU A 33 -23.18 4.20 6.64
CA GLU A 33 -21.86 3.78 7.11
C GLU A 33 -21.38 2.63 6.22
N THR A 34 -20.24 2.81 5.57
CA THR A 34 -19.62 1.75 4.75
C THR A 34 -18.43 1.20 5.50
N ASN A 35 -18.47 -0.10 5.78
CA ASN A 35 -17.33 -0.84 6.30
C ASN A 35 -16.42 -1.23 5.13
N TYR A 36 -15.12 -1.11 5.35
CA TYR A 36 -14.10 -1.46 4.38
C TYR A 36 -13.34 -2.68 4.87
N SER A 37 -13.04 -3.64 3.98
CA SER A 37 -12.15 -4.74 4.32
C SER A 37 -10.69 -4.29 4.30
N ASP A 38 -9.89 -4.79 5.25
CA ASP A 38 -8.44 -4.66 5.19
C ASP A 38 -7.90 -5.58 4.10
N SER A 39 -7.28 -5.00 3.07
CA SER A 39 -6.74 -5.74 1.92
C SER A 39 -5.26 -6.09 2.08
N ARG A 40 -4.66 -5.82 3.26
CA ARG A 40 -3.27 -6.14 3.51
C ARG A 40 -3.08 -7.66 3.52
N LYS A 41 -2.01 -8.11 2.86
CA LYS A 41 -1.65 -9.51 2.74
C LYS A 41 -0.79 -9.92 3.92
N GLU A 42 -0.99 -11.16 4.35
CA GLU A 42 -0.08 -11.81 5.29
C GLU A 42 1.15 -12.36 4.55
N SER A 43 2.22 -12.59 5.30
CA SER A 43 3.41 -13.22 4.72
C SER A 43 3.10 -14.64 4.28
N GLU A 44 3.69 -15.07 3.18
CA GLU A 44 3.46 -16.39 2.60
C GLU A 44 4.78 -17.16 2.44
N GLN A 45 4.75 -18.45 2.71
CA GLN A 45 5.89 -19.32 2.49
C GLN A 45 6.00 -19.64 0.99
N ILE A 46 7.18 -19.40 0.41
CA ILE A 46 7.47 -19.69 -1.00
C ILE A 46 8.63 -20.66 -1.14
N ALA A 47 8.60 -21.48 -2.18
CA ALA A 47 9.73 -22.32 -2.57
C ALA A 47 10.68 -21.52 -3.47
N CYS A 48 11.93 -21.39 -3.04
CA CYS A 48 13.02 -20.79 -3.80
C CYS A 48 13.94 -21.91 -4.31
N THR A 49 13.98 -22.09 -5.62
CA THR A 49 14.79 -23.13 -6.26
C THR A 49 15.96 -22.50 -7.02
N TYR A 50 17.15 -23.03 -6.81
CA TYR A 50 18.36 -22.62 -7.53
C TYR A 50 19.21 -23.83 -7.90
N LYS A 51 20.07 -23.66 -8.90
CA LYS A 51 20.99 -24.68 -9.40
C LYS A 51 22.41 -24.38 -8.95
N LEU A 52 23.01 -25.31 -8.21
CA LEU A 52 24.37 -25.20 -7.71
C LEU A 52 25.29 -26.14 -8.50
N PRO A 53 26.27 -25.61 -9.26
CA PRO A 53 27.25 -26.46 -9.93
C PRO A 53 28.14 -27.16 -8.90
N ILE A 54 28.44 -28.44 -9.14
CA ILE A 54 29.35 -29.24 -8.34
C ILE A 54 30.44 -29.74 -9.28
N ILE A 55 31.68 -29.33 -9.02
CA ILE A 55 32.82 -29.70 -9.84
C ILE A 55 33.85 -30.41 -8.98
N LYS A 56 34.15 -31.65 -9.31
CA LYS A 56 35.03 -32.53 -8.52
C LYS A 56 36.18 -33.04 -9.38
N PRO A 57 37.42 -33.09 -8.87
CA PRO A 57 38.52 -33.73 -9.57
C PRO A 57 38.18 -35.19 -9.88
N THR A 58 38.43 -35.63 -11.10
CA THR A 58 38.31 -37.05 -11.45
C THR A 58 39.44 -37.86 -10.81
N GLY A 59 39.21 -39.15 -10.57
CA GLY A 59 40.26 -40.06 -10.09
C GLY A 59 41.46 -40.22 -11.03
N LYS A 60 41.39 -39.67 -12.26
CA LYS A 60 42.46 -39.68 -13.26
C LYS A 60 43.45 -38.53 -13.12
N THR A 61 43.14 -37.51 -12.32
CA THR A 61 44.00 -36.34 -12.14
C THR A 61 44.33 -36.12 -10.67
N THR A 62 45.58 -35.77 -10.39
CA THR A 62 45.95 -35.16 -9.11
C THR A 62 45.89 -33.64 -9.27
N GLN A 63 45.32 -32.94 -8.30
CA GLN A 63 45.24 -31.48 -8.31
C GLN A 63 46.63 -30.84 -8.20
N LEU A 64 47.53 -31.47 -7.43
CA LEU A 64 48.94 -31.14 -7.37
C LEU A 64 49.71 -32.04 -8.35
N GLN A 65 50.47 -31.43 -9.25
CA GLN A 65 51.36 -32.11 -10.18
C GLN A 65 52.75 -31.48 -10.12
N THR A 66 53.79 -32.32 -10.04
CA THR A 66 55.18 -31.88 -10.12
C THR A 66 55.82 -32.50 -11.34
N LYS A 67 56.40 -31.68 -12.21
CA LYS A 67 57.14 -32.11 -13.40
C LYS A 67 58.41 -31.28 -13.49
N GLY A 68 59.57 -31.94 -13.52
CA GLY A 68 60.87 -31.27 -13.35
C GLY A 68 60.91 -30.48 -12.04
N GLY A 69 61.47 -29.27 -12.06
CA GLY A 69 61.49 -28.38 -10.90
C GLY A 69 60.25 -27.52 -10.73
N VAL A 70 59.12 -27.79 -11.40
CA VAL A 70 57.89 -26.99 -11.25
C VAL A 70 56.77 -27.82 -10.64
N THR A 71 56.13 -27.25 -9.63
CA THR A 71 54.91 -27.81 -9.01
C THR A 71 53.74 -26.89 -9.28
N ILE A 72 52.65 -27.43 -9.81
CA ILE A 72 51.40 -26.69 -10.02
C ILE A 72 50.28 -27.36 -9.27
N THR A 73 49.55 -26.56 -8.49
CA THR A 73 48.31 -26.97 -7.82
C THR A 73 47.14 -26.22 -8.47
N THR A 74 46.05 -26.92 -8.75
CA THR A 74 44.80 -26.32 -9.19
C THR A 74 43.66 -26.62 -8.24
N GLU A 75 42.88 -25.60 -7.92
CA GLU A 75 41.70 -25.68 -7.07
C GLU A 75 40.56 -24.95 -7.76
N ILE A 76 39.36 -25.50 -7.73
CA ILE A 76 38.18 -24.74 -8.16
C ILE A 76 37.75 -23.80 -7.03
N ILE A 77 37.38 -22.58 -7.37
CA ILE A 77 36.70 -21.68 -6.43
C ILE A 77 35.29 -22.23 -6.20
N PRO A 78 34.93 -22.61 -4.96
CA PRO A 78 33.66 -23.26 -4.69
C PRO A 78 32.48 -22.31 -4.93
N PHE A 79 31.39 -22.86 -5.46
CA PHE A 79 30.14 -22.13 -5.59
C PHE A 79 29.39 -22.09 -4.25
N THR A 80 28.89 -20.92 -3.91
CA THR A 80 28.04 -20.69 -2.74
C THR A 80 26.77 -20.00 -3.19
N ALA A 81 25.65 -20.31 -2.54
CA ALA A 81 24.38 -19.64 -2.81
C ALA A 81 24.05 -18.71 -1.66
N THR A 82 23.94 -17.41 -1.95
CA THR A 82 23.59 -16.39 -0.97
C THR A 82 22.15 -15.94 -1.20
N MET A 83 21.38 -15.82 -0.11
CA MET A 83 20.02 -15.29 -0.18
C MET A 83 20.09 -13.78 -0.38
N SER A 84 19.36 -13.30 -1.37
CA SER A 84 19.10 -11.89 -1.64
C SER A 84 17.58 -11.66 -1.58
N THR A 85 17.16 -10.40 -1.64
CA THR A 85 15.74 -10.02 -1.60
C THR A 85 15.45 -8.98 -2.66
N GLU A 86 14.55 -9.30 -3.57
CA GLU A 86 14.03 -8.37 -4.55
C GLU A 86 12.87 -7.57 -3.96
N HIS A 87 12.86 -6.25 -4.22
CA HIS A 87 11.87 -5.32 -3.70
C HIS A 87 11.01 -4.77 -4.85
N GLU A 88 9.73 -5.11 -4.86
CA GLU A 88 8.75 -4.53 -5.79
C GLU A 88 7.83 -3.56 -5.04
N ARG A 89 7.60 -2.37 -5.60
CA ARG A 89 6.72 -1.35 -5.00
C ARG A 89 5.52 -1.10 -5.90
N SER A 90 4.32 -1.15 -5.33
CA SER A 90 3.07 -0.86 -6.05
C SER A 90 2.06 -0.11 -5.19
N TYR A 91 1.18 0.68 -5.81
CA TYR A 91 0.10 1.36 -5.10
C TYR A 91 -1.05 0.37 -4.81
N THR A 92 -1.55 0.39 -3.58
CA THR A 92 -2.61 -0.51 -3.12
C THR A 92 -3.82 0.25 -2.59
N TYR A 93 -4.80 -0.45 -2.01
CA TYR A 93 -5.95 0.15 -1.36
C TYR A 93 -5.56 0.95 -0.12
N LEU A 94 -6.32 2.00 0.19
CA LEU A 94 -6.17 2.72 1.46
C LEU A 94 -6.47 1.77 2.64
N TYR A 95 -5.84 1.98 3.79
CA TYR A 95 -6.12 1.20 4.98
C TYR A 95 -6.23 2.11 6.22
N PRO A 96 -6.83 1.63 7.32
CA PRO A 96 -7.00 2.44 8.52
C PRO A 96 -5.66 3.01 9.03
N GLY A 97 -5.65 4.30 9.37
CA GLY A 97 -4.48 4.97 9.92
C GLY A 97 -3.60 5.71 8.90
N ILE A 98 -3.89 5.62 7.60
CA ILE A 98 -3.21 6.47 6.61
C ILE A 98 -3.58 7.94 6.83
N PRO A 99 -2.61 8.86 6.98
CA PRO A 99 -2.89 10.28 7.10
C PRO A 99 -3.58 10.84 5.85
N SER A 100 -4.45 11.84 6.04
CA SER A 100 -5.07 12.55 4.93
C SER A 100 -4.00 13.18 4.01
N GLY A 101 -4.13 12.96 2.70
CA GLY A 101 -3.18 13.47 1.72
C GLY A 101 -2.06 12.49 1.35
N TYR A 102 -2.14 11.22 1.76
CA TYR A 102 -1.18 10.17 1.41
C TYR A 102 -1.86 9.00 0.70
N ASP A 103 -1.13 8.40 -0.25
CA ASP A 103 -1.39 7.12 -0.88
C ASP A 103 -0.75 5.99 -0.05
N ALA A 104 -1.34 4.80 -0.17
CA ALA A 104 -0.84 3.52 0.35
C ALA A 104 0.06 2.83 -0.68
N VAL A 105 1.24 2.41 -0.25
CA VAL A 105 2.20 1.65 -1.07
C VAL A 105 2.43 0.28 -0.44
N GLU A 106 2.22 -0.77 -1.21
CA GLU A 106 2.62 -2.14 -0.89
C GLU A 106 4.05 -2.36 -1.40
N ILE A 107 4.91 -2.86 -0.53
CA ILE A 107 6.26 -3.32 -0.86
C ILE A 107 6.29 -4.83 -0.69
N ILE A 108 6.59 -5.52 -1.78
CA ILE A 108 6.71 -6.97 -1.85
C ILE A 108 8.19 -7.30 -1.76
N ASN A 109 8.57 -8.07 -0.74
CA ASN A 109 9.93 -8.56 -0.56
C ASN A 109 9.96 -10.03 -0.93
N THR A 110 10.54 -10.35 -2.09
CA THR A 110 10.63 -11.71 -2.61
C THR A 110 12.06 -12.22 -2.44
N PRO A 111 12.31 -13.20 -1.55
CA PRO A 111 13.63 -13.78 -1.41
C PRO A 111 14.00 -14.59 -2.67
N HIS A 112 15.27 -14.52 -3.05
CA HIS A 112 15.84 -15.35 -4.12
C HIS A 112 17.29 -15.72 -3.77
N TYR A 113 17.86 -16.67 -4.49
CA TYR A 113 19.23 -17.12 -4.27
C TYR A 113 20.11 -16.81 -5.48
N GLU A 114 21.26 -16.20 -5.22
CA GLU A 114 22.29 -15.92 -6.21
C GLU A 114 23.49 -16.83 -5.95
N VAL A 115 24.00 -17.47 -7.00
CA VAL A 115 25.18 -18.34 -6.92
C VAL A 115 26.42 -17.52 -7.23
N ASP A 116 27.36 -17.53 -6.31
CA ASP A 116 28.66 -16.87 -6.40
C ASP A 116 29.80 -17.91 -6.33
N PRO A 117 30.81 -17.84 -7.20
CA PRO A 117 30.95 -16.88 -8.31
C PRO A 117 29.95 -17.13 -9.44
N SER A 118 29.63 -16.08 -10.21
CA SER A 118 28.75 -16.14 -11.39
C SER A 118 29.41 -16.81 -12.61
N ASN A 119 30.73 -17.00 -12.56
CA ASN A 119 31.53 -17.70 -13.56
C ASN A 119 32.30 -18.83 -12.88
N ILE A 120 32.60 -19.90 -13.61
CA ILE A 120 33.57 -20.89 -13.11
C ILE A 120 34.93 -20.22 -12.96
N ALA A 121 35.62 -20.50 -11.85
CA ALA A 121 36.97 -19.99 -11.67
C ALA A 121 37.88 -21.03 -11.03
N PHE A 122 39.13 -21.06 -11.48
CA PHE A 122 40.19 -21.91 -10.93
C PHE A 122 41.26 -21.04 -10.30
N LYS A 123 41.65 -21.38 -9.07
CA LYS A 123 42.86 -20.88 -8.45
C LYS A 123 44.01 -21.82 -8.82
N ILE A 124 45.02 -21.29 -9.50
CA ILE A 124 46.24 -22.00 -9.89
C ILE A 124 47.41 -21.45 -9.09
N ARG A 125 48.08 -22.31 -8.32
CA ARG A 125 49.32 -22.00 -7.62
C ARG A 125 50.48 -22.65 -8.33
N ILE A 126 51.47 -21.86 -8.73
CA ILE A 126 52.70 -22.35 -9.36
C ILE A 126 53.86 -22.09 -8.42
N ARG A 127 54.58 -23.16 -8.05
CA ARG A 127 55.80 -23.10 -7.25
C ARG A 127 57.02 -23.41 -8.11
N ASN A 128 58.02 -22.54 -8.03
CA ASN A 128 59.29 -22.75 -8.69
C ASN A 128 60.29 -23.43 -7.73
N ASN A 129 60.66 -24.67 -8.03
CA ASN A 129 61.70 -25.42 -7.32
C ASN A 129 63.02 -25.50 -8.10
N GLU A 130 63.14 -24.81 -9.25
CA GLU A 130 64.39 -24.69 -10.01
C GLU A 130 65.35 -23.69 -9.37
N SER A 131 66.64 -23.86 -9.62
CA SER A 131 67.70 -22.94 -9.14
C SER A 131 67.72 -21.58 -9.84
N VAL A 132 66.89 -21.39 -10.87
CA VAL A 132 66.75 -20.15 -11.64
C VAL A 132 65.32 -19.62 -11.60
N PRO A 133 65.10 -18.31 -11.81
CA PRO A 133 63.76 -17.75 -11.92
C PRO A 133 62.94 -18.35 -13.07
N LEU A 134 61.71 -18.78 -12.76
CA LEU A 134 60.77 -19.36 -13.72
C LEU A 134 60.06 -18.24 -14.48
N LYS A 135 60.18 -18.26 -15.82
CA LYS A 135 59.46 -17.38 -16.74
C LYS A 135 58.34 -18.17 -17.40
N LEU A 136 57.09 -17.69 -17.28
CA LEU A 136 55.92 -18.36 -17.87
C LEU A 136 55.60 -17.86 -19.30
N SER A 137 56.61 -17.37 -20.03
CA SER A 137 56.43 -16.89 -21.40
C SER A 137 56.01 -18.04 -22.33
N GLU A 138 55.04 -17.77 -23.20
CA GLU A 138 54.52 -18.72 -24.21
C GLU A 138 53.76 -19.92 -23.63
N VAL A 139 53.31 -19.85 -22.38
CA VAL A 139 52.43 -20.87 -21.82
C VAL A 139 51.04 -20.70 -22.42
N GLY A 140 50.59 -21.73 -23.15
CA GLY A 140 49.22 -21.80 -23.65
C GLY A 140 48.26 -22.24 -22.56
N PHE A 141 47.06 -21.67 -22.54
CA PHE A 141 45.99 -22.09 -21.64
C PHE A 141 44.75 -22.48 -22.44
N ALA A 142 44.08 -23.56 -22.02
CA ALA A 142 42.74 -23.87 -22.47
C ALA A 142 41.86 -24.34 -21.31
N LEU A 143 40.67 -23.76 -21.23
CA LEU A 143 39.55 -24.29 -20.47
C LEU A 143 38.57 -24.88 -21.48
N ILE A 144 38.24 -26.16 -21.34
CA ILE A 144 37.35 -26.88 -22.24
C ILE A 144 36.19 -27.44 -21.42
N ILE A 145 34.97 -27.16 -21.83
CA ILE A 145 33.74 -27.64 -21.17
C ILE A 145 32.97 -28.46 -22.19
N ASP A 146 32.78 -29.75 -21.91
CA ASP A 146 32.14 -30.72 -22.83
C ASP A 146 32.68 -30.65 -24.28
N GLY A 147 33.99 -30.50 -24.41
CA GLY A 147 34.68 -30.45 -25.71
C GLY A 147 34.67 -29.07 -26.39
N VAL A 148 33.97 -28.08 -25.84
CA VAL A 148 34.00 -26.70 -26.33
C VAL A 148 35.12 -25.94 -25.63
N GLN A 149 36.11 -25.50 -26.40
CA GLN A 149 37.18 -24.65 -25.89
C GLN A 149 36.66 -23.23 -25.64
N TRP A 150 36.80 -22.77 -24.40
CA TRP A 150 36.49 -21.41 -24.02
C TRP A 150 37.69 -20.49 -24.25
N SER A 151 37.42 -19.34 -24.85
CA SER A 151 38.45 -18.33 -25.14
C SER A 151 38.57 -17.39 -23.95
N ILE A 152 39.77 -17.31 -23.36
CA ILE A 152 40.03 -16.33 -22.30
C ILE A 152 40.01 -14.92 -22.90
N PRO A 153 39.36 -13.93 -22.25
CA PRO A 153 39.44 -12.53 -22.63
C PRO A 153 40.89 -12.05 -22.81
N SER A 154 41.13 -11.26 -23.87
CA SER A 154 42.44 -10.65 -24.12
C SER A 154 42.86 -9.77 -22.95
N GLY A 155 44.07 -9.97 -22.43
CA GLY A 155 44.64 -9.23 -21.29
C GLY A 155 44.85 -10.07 -20.03
N TYR A 156 44.06 -11.11 -19.81
CA TYR A 156 44.22 -12.01 -18.65
C TYR A 156 45.58 -12.74 -18.67
N LEU A 157 46.01 -13.12 -19.87
CA LEU A 157 47.30 -13.78 -20.09
C LEU A 157 48.49 -12.82 -19.99
N ASP A 158 48.29 -11.50 -19.94
CA ASP A 158 49.41 -10.55 -19.90
C ASP A 158 50.11 -10.59 -18.54
N GLU A 159 49.36 -10.69 -17.44
CA GLU A 159 49.93 -10.85 -16.09
C GLU A 159 50.62 -12.22 -15.91
N TRP A 160 50.04 -13.25 -16.54
CA TRP A 160 50.62 -14.59 -16.58
C TRP A 160 51.96 -14.58 -17.32
N ASN A 161 51.99 -14.04 -18.55
CA ASN A 161 53.18 -14.00 -19.40
C ASN A 161 54.28 -13.08 -18.85
N LYS A 162 53.91 -12.02 -18.11
CA LYS A 162 54.87 -11.15 -17.39
C LYS A 162 55.30 -11.74 -16.05
N GLY A 163 54.66 -12.81 -15.59
CA GLY A 163 54.91 -13.43 -14.30
C GLY A 163 56.28 -14.09 -14.23
N LEU A 164 57.18 -13.49 -13.44
CA LEU A 164 58.42 -14.11 -12.98
C LEU A 164 58.17 -14.74 -11.60
N ILE A 165 58.53 -16.02 -11.42
CA ILE A 165 58.45 -16.69 -10.12
C ILE A 165 59.87 -17.01 -9.67
N LEU A 166 60.32 -16.35 -8.62
CA LEU A 166 61.66 -16.56 -8.07
C LEU A 166 61.81 -17.98 -7.50
N THR A 167 63.05 -18.48 -7.47
CA THR A 167 63.39 -19.79 -6.91
C THR A 167 62.89 -19.94 -5.48
N GLY A 168 62.19 -21.04 -5.21
CA GLY A 168 61.62 -21.37 -3.90
C GLY A 168 60.28 -20.70 -3.58
N PHE A 169 59.85 -19.73 -4.39
CA PHE A 169 58.58 -19.01 -4.20
C PHE A 169 57.43 -19.64 -5.00
N ASP A 170 56.23 -19.37 -4.54
CA ASP A 170 54.98 -19.64 -5.24
C ASP A 170 54.30 -18.35 -5.68
N LYS A 171 53.47 -18.47 -6.71
CA LYS A 171 52.57 -17.40 -7.17
C LYS A 171 51.20 -17.98 -7.48
N ASP A 172 50.17 -17.28 -6.99
CA ASP A 172 48.77 -17.60 -7.23
C ASP A 172 48.25 -16.83 -8.46
N TYR A 173 47.45 -17.51 -9.27
CA TYR A 173 46.70 -16.97 -10.38
C TYR A 173 45.25 -17.42 -10.25
N THR A 174 44.30 -16.56 -10.59
CA THR A 174 42.91 -16.95 -10.78
C THR A 174 42.64 -16.99 -12.27
N ILE A 175 41.90 -17.99 -12.73
CA ILE A 175 41.44 -18.06 -14.12
C ILE A 175 39.93 -18.17 -14.11
N GLU A 176 39.30 -17.13 -14.62
CA GLU A 176 37.86 -17.07 -14.82
C GLU A 176 37.52 -17.76 -16.14
N GLY A 177 36.44 -18.54 -16.14
CA GLY A 177 35.86 -19.18 -17.30
C GLY A 177 34.53 -18.55 -17.69
N PRO A 178 33.67 -19.28 -18.43
CA PRO A 178 32.35 -18.79 -18.80
C PRO A 178 31.42 -18.66 -17.58
N ASP A 179 30.29 -18.00 -17.82
CA ASP A 179 29.16 -17.99 -16.90
C ASP A 179 28.61 -19.41 -16.62
N LEU A 180 27.79 -19.53 -15.57
CA LEU A 180 27.26 -20.82 -15.13
C LEU A 180 26.29 -21.47 -16.13
N SER A 181 25.77 -20.75 -17.13
CA SER A 181 24.75 -21.27 -18.03
C SER A 181 25.23 -22.52 -18.78
N GLY A 182 26.50 -22.52 -19.18
CA GLY A 182 27.14 -23.67 -19.83
C GLY A 182 27.47 -24.83 -18.88
N LEU A 183 27.55 -24.58 -17.57
CA LEU A 183 27.91 -25.60 -16.58
C LEU A 183 26.72 -26.46 -16.16
N TYR A 184 25.49 -25.93 -16.22
CA TYR A 184 24.32 -26.65 -15.71
C TYR A 184 24.00 -27.94 -16.45
N THR A 185 24.50 -28.06 -17.68
CA THR A 185 24.39 -29.27 -18.50
C THR A 185 25.74 -29.95 -18.72
N ALA A 186 26.83 -29.36 -18.24
CA ALA A 186 28.16 -29.88 -18.46
C ALA A 186 28.42 -31.15 -17.66
N GLN A 187 29.13 -32.11 -18.26
CA GLN A 187 29.56 -33.33 -17.59
C GLN A 187 31.04 -33.32 -17.25
N VAL A 188 31.85 -32.66 -18.08
CA VAL A 188 33.31 -32.64 -17.94
C VAL A 188 33.84 -31.24 -18.13
N VAL A 189 34.69 -30.83 -17.19
CA VAL A 189 35.52 -29.64 -17.30
C VAL A 189 36.98 -30.06 -17.39
N TYR A 190 37.68 -29.53 -18.38
CA TYR A 190 39.07 -29.85 -18.66
C TYR A 190 39.92 -28.57 -18.65
N LEU A 191 40.96 -28.59 -17.83
CA LEU A 191 41.90 -27.48 -17.66
C LEU A 191 43.26 -27.92 -18.19
N PHE A 192 43.86 -27.11 -19.06
CA PHE A 192 45.10 -27.46 -19.73
C PHE A 192 46.07 -26.27 -19.78
N LEU A 193 47.30 -26.51 -19.33
CA LEU A 193 48.45 -25.63 -19.48
C LEU A 193 49.46 -26.30 -20.42
N ASN A 194 49.71 -25.67 -21.56
CA ASN A 194 50.60 -26.17 -22.60
C ASN A 194 51.96 -25.47 -22.53
N GLY A 195 53.05 -26.23 -22.63
CA GLY A 195 54.38 -25.67 -22.82
C GLY A 195 54.96 -24.96 -21.60
N VAL A 196 54.62 -25.40 -20.38
CA VAL A 196 55.19 -24.86 -19.15
C VAL A 196 56.67 -25.24 -19.05
N PRO A 197 57.60 -24.29 -18.90
CA PRO A 197 59.01 -24.61 -18.67
C PRO A 197 59.19 -25.38 -17.36
N THR A 198 59.86 -26.53 -17.41
CA THR A 198 60.05 -27.42 -16.25
C THR A 198 61.50 -27.75 -15.95
N SER A 199 62.44 -27.29 -16.77
CA SER A 199 63.88 -27.44 -16.53
C SER A 199 64.67 -26.38 -17.29
N TYR A 200 65.83 -26.02 -16.75
CA TYR A 200 66.74 -25.02 -17.28
C TYR A 200 68.19 -25.52 -17.27
N ASP A 201 69.02 -24.97 -18.13
CA ASP A 201 70.48 -25.13 -18.05
C ASP A 201 71.11 -24.10 -17.08
N GLU A 202 72.43 -24.20 -16.85
CA GLU A 202 73.17 -23.28 -15.98
C GLU A 202 73.13 -21.81 -16.46
N ALA A 203 72.87 -21.59 -17.74
CA ALA A 203 72.73 -20.26 -18.34
C ALA A 203 71.29 -19.71 -18.23
N GLY A 204 70.35 -20.50 -17.69
CA GLY A 204 68.94 -20.12 -17.54
C GLY A 204 68.12 -20.26 -18.82
N ASN A 205 68.60 -20.98 -19.83
CA ASN A 205 67.82 -21.31 -21.01
C ASN A 205 66.88 -22.49 -20.71
N ILE A 206 65.69 -22.45 -21.29
CA ILE A 206 64.69 -23.51 -21.13
C ILE A 206 65.17 -24.75 -21.88
N THR A 207 65.40 -25.86 -21.17
CA THR A 207 65.81 -27.14 -21.77
C THR A 207 64.64 -28.11 -21.94
N LYS A 208 63.58 -27.95 -21.12
CA LYS A 208 62.38 -28.78 -21.17
C LYS A 208 61.11 -27.96 -20.92
N LYS A 209 60.09 -28.26 -21.72
CA LYS A 209 58.70 -27.82 -21.48
C LYS A 209 57.83 -29.06 -21.28
N ASP A 210 56.92 -29.03 -20.32
CA ASP A 210 55.91 -30.07 -20.10
C ASP A 210 54.50 -29.47 -20.11
N ASN A 211 53.50 -30.32 -20.31
CA ASN A 211 52.09 -29.93 -20.25
C ASN A 211 51.48 -30.36 -18.92
N PHE A 212 50.58 -29.56 -18.37
CA PHE A 212 49.82 -29.87 -17.17
C PHE A 212 48.33 -29.91 -17.52
N GLN A 213 47.63 -30.92 -17.00
CA GLN A 213 46.27 -31.19 -17.42
C GLN A 213 45.45 -31.72 -16.25
N TRP A 214 44.23 -31.22 -16.10
CA TRP A 214 43.31 -31.62 -15.03
C TRP A 214 41.91 -31.85 -15.58
N TYR A 215 41.30 -32.97 -15.18
CA TYR A 215 39.96 -33.37 -15.56
C TYR A 215 39.05 -33.32 -14.34
N PHE A 216 37.93 -32.64 -14.47
CA PHE A 216 36.91 -32.52 -13.45
C PHE A 216 35.59 -33.06 -13.98
N GLU A 217 34.88 -33.81 -13.13
CA GLU A 217 33.48 -34.13 -13.33
C GLU A 217 32.65 -32.92 -12.90
N CYS A 218 31.69 -32.53 -13.74
CA CYS A 218 30.73 -31.49 -13.47
C CYS A 218 29.34 -32.12 -13.33
N SER A 219 28.63 -31.73 -12.29
CA SER A 219 27.22 -32.02 -12.11
C SER A 219 26.51 -30.79 -11.56
N THR A 220 25.18 -30.83 -11.54
CA THR A 220 24.38 -29.75 -10.96
C THR A 220 23.45 -30.34 -9.93
N GLU A 221 23.42 -29.70 -8.77
CA GLU A 221 22.44 -29.97 -7.73
C GLU A 221 21.33 -28.93 -7.79
N GLU A 222 20.09 -29.38 -7.84
CA GLU A 222 18.92 -28.50 -7.69
C GLU A 222 18.56 -28.43 -6.21
N VAL A 223 18.68 -27.24 -5.64
CA VAL A 223 18.40 -26.99 -4.22
C VAL A 223 17.12 -26.19 -4.11
N THR A 224 16.17 -26.68 -3.33
CA THR A 224 14.94 -25.97 -2.99
C THR A 224 14.94 -25.63 -1.49
N LYS A 225 14.78 -24.34 -1.19
CA LYS A 225 14.60 -23.83 0.17
C LYS A 225 13.25 -23.15 0.30
N TYR A 226 12.69 -23.16 1.50
CA TYR A 226 11.40 -22.52 1.76
C TYR A 226 11.61 -21.24 2.56
N GLU A 227 11.25 -20.12 1.97
CA GLU A 227 11.49 -18.78 2.53
C GLU A 227 10.17 -18.02 2.71
N GLN A 228 10.21 -16.89 3.40
CA GLN A 228 9.04 -16.04 3.62
C GLN A 228 9.04 -14.87 2.64
N LYS A 229 8.03 -14.83 1.78
CA LYS A 229 7.69 -13.64 1.01
C LYS A 229 6.85 -12.73 1.89
N THR A 230 7.33 -11.50 2.09
CA THR A 230 6.73 -10.57 3.05
C THR A 230 6.16 -9.34 2.34
N TYR A 231 5.13 -8.77 2.96
CA TYR A 231 4.45 -7.58 2.49
C TYR A 231 4.59 -6.49 3.55
N THR A 232 5.18 -5.35 3.18
CA THR A 232 5.24 -4.16 4.04
C THR A 232 4.44 -3.03 3.41
N TYR A 233 3.93 -2.15 4.26
CA TYR A 233 3.02 -1.09 3.84
C TYR A 233 3.55 0.27 4.28
N GLU A 234 3.75 1.14 3.31
CA GLU A 234 4.25 2.50 3.49
C GLU A 234 3.24 3.52 3.00
N THR A 235 3.46 4.79 3.36
CA THR A 235 2.68 5.91 2.84
C THR A 235 3.51 6.76 1.90
N SER A 236 2.87 7.29 0.85
CA SER A 236 3.49 8.19 -0.12
C SER A 236 2.63 9.45 -0.28
N PRO A 237 3.18 10.67 -0.24
CA PRO A 237 2.37 11.87 -0.41
C PRO A 237 1.60 11.86 -1.74
N ILE A 238 0.29 12.16 -1.70
CA ILE A 238 -0.52 12.30 -2.91
C ILE A 238 0.03 13.47 -3.72
N TYR A 239 0.26 13.23 -5.01
CA TYR A 239 0.66 14.28 -5.93
C TYR A 239 -0.45 15.35 -6.03
N ARG A 240 -0.08 16.60 -5.78
CA ARG A 240 -0.96 17.77 -5.91
C ARG A 240 -0.37 18.73 -6.92
N GLU A 241 -1.20 19.16 -7.84
CA GLU A 241 -0.84 20.20 -8.81
C GLU A 241 -1.75 21.42 -8.63
N ARG A 242 -1.26 22.58 -9.05
CA ARG A 242 -2.07 23.79 -9.11
C ARG A 242 -3.23 23.57 -10.09
N CYS A 243 -4.45 23.88 -9.66
CA CYS A 243 -5.62 23.77 -10.53
C CYS A 243 -5.44 24.70 -11.74
N ALA A 244 -5.40 24.13 -12.94
CA ALA A 244 -5.19 24.88 -14.18
C ALA A 244 -6.29 25.94 -14.40
N LYS A 245 -7.56 25.62 -14.09
CA LYS A 245 -8.71 26.52 -14.30
C LYS A 245 -8.61 27.79 -13.49
N CYS A 246 -8.26 27.71 -12.20
CA CYS A 246 -8.21 28.88 -11.31
C CYS A 246 -6.79 29.38 -11.02
N SER A 247 -5.78 28.74 -11.63
CA SER A 247 -4.36 29.04 -11.41
C SER A 247 -3.96 29.09 -9.92
N GLY A 248 -4.54 28.24 -9.07
CA GLY A 248 -4.20 28.19 -7.65
C GLY A 248 -5.07 29.05 -6.74
N THR A 249 -5.91 29.92 -7.28
CA THR A 249 -6.70 30.87 -6.48
C THR A 249 -7.88 30.23 -5.74
N GLY A 250 -8.30 29.04 -6.15
CA GLY A 250 -9.52 28.39 -5.64
C GLY A 250 -10.82 29.04 -6.10
N THR A 251 -10.78 30.16 -6.82
CA THR A 251 -11.97 30.88 -7.30
C THR A 251 -12.13 30.73 -8.81
N ASP A 252 -13.38 30.65 -9.29
CA ASP A 252 -13.66 30.66 -10.72
C ASP A 252 -13.15 32.00 -11.31
N PRO A 253 -12.29 31.99 -12.36
CA PRO A 253 -11.85 33.22 -13.01
C PRO A 253 -13.01 34.05 -13.57
N GLN A 254 -14.12 33.41 -13.92
CA GLN A 254 -15.29 34.09 -14.47
C GLN A 254 -16.00 34.93 -13.38
N ALA A 255 -16.17 36.22 -13.68
CA ALA A 255 -16.97 37.12 -12.85
C ALA A 255 -18.44 37.05 -13.26
N TYR A 256 -19.32 36.81 -12.30
CA TYR A 256 -20.76 36.71 -12.52
C TYR A 256 -21.48 37.94 -11.98
N LYS A 257 -22.54 38.37 -12.66
CA LYS A 257 -23.37 39.50 -12.22
C LYS A 257 -23.99 39.18 -10.86
N CYS A 258 -23.82 40.07 -9.88
CA CYS A 258 -24.35 39.83 -8.54
C CYS A 258 -25.89 39.78 -8.58
N SER A 259 -26.47 38.65 -8.17
CA SER A 259 -27.92 38.43 -8.18
C SER A 259 -28.71 39.33 -7.22
N VAL A 260 -28.04 39.94 -6.24
CA VAL A 260 -28.70 40.73 -5.18
C VAL A 260 -28.81 42.22 -5.55
N CYS A 261 -27.78 42.78 -6.20
CA CYS A 261 -27.80 44.17 -6.68
C CYS A 261 -27.97 44.28 -8.20
N SER A 262 -28.18 43.16 -8.89
CA SER A 262 -28.25 43.08 -10.35
C SER A 262 -27.12 43.86 -11.04
N GLY A 263 -25.88 43.72 -10.56
CA GLY A 263 -24.70 44.39 -11.14
C GLY A 263 -24.43 45.81 -10.64
N GLY A 264 -25.35 46.44 -9.92
CA GLY A 264 -25.23 47.85 -9.52
C GLY A 264 -24.28 48.11 -8.34
N GLY A 265 -23.77 47.07 -7.68
CA GLY A 265 -22.86 47.20 -6.52
C GLY A 265 -23.52 47.76 -5.25
N ARG A 266 -24.74 48.27 -5.33
CA ARG A 266 -25.47 48.92 -4.23
C ARG A 266 -26.85 48.31 -4.08
N VAL A 267 -27.34 48.29 -2.85
CA VAL A 267 -28.71 47.86 -2.50
C VAL A 267 -29.36 48.87 -1.58
N LYS A 268 -30.68 48.98 -1.65
CA LYS A 268 -31.47 49.81 -0.73
C LYS A 268 -31.81 48.95 0.48
N ASN A 269 -31.38 49.38 1.67
CA ASN A 269 -31.68 48.69 2.91
C ASN A 269 -33.12 49.00 3.36
N TYR A 270 -33.63 48.27 4.36
CA TYR A 270 -35.02 48.41 4.83
C TYR A 270 -35.36 49.83 5.34
N ASP A 271 -34.36 50.59 5.78
CA ASP A 271 -34.46 52.00 6.21
C ASP A 271 -34.39 53.02 5.05
N GLY A 272 -34.35 52.53 3.80
CA GLY A 272 -34.27 53.36 2.60
C GLY A 272 -32.87 53.87 2.26
N LYS A 273 -31.86 53.63 3.11
CA LYS A 273 -30.47 54.03 2.83
C LYS A 273 -29.84 53.14 1.76
N VAL A 274 -29.06 53.75 0.87
CA VAL A 274 -28.29 53.04 -0.16
C VAL A 274 -26.96 52.60 0.46
N ILE A 275 -26.75 51.30 0.56
CA ILE A 275 -25.52 50.71 1.09
C ILE A 275 -24.82 49.88 0.01
N SER A 276 -23.52 49.65 0.17
CA SER A 276 -22.78 48.70 -0.65
C SER A 276 -23.39 47.31 -0.52
N CYS A 277 -23.56 46.60 -1.64
CA CYS A 277 -24.17 45.28 -1.64
C CYS A 277 -23.27 44.31 -0.84
N PRO A 278 -23.76 43.69 0.26
CA PRO A 278 -22.95 42.85 1.14
C PRO A 278 -22.50 41.54 0.46
N LYS A 279 -23.15 41.13 -0.64
CA LYS A 279 -22.79 39.91 -1.37
C LYS A 279 -21.59 40.11 -2.31
N CYS A 280 -21.42 41.31 -2.88
CA CYS A 280 -20.32 41.62 -3.81
C CYS A 280 -19.39 42.73 -3.30
N ASN A 281 -19.60 43.21 -2.08
CA ASN A 281 -18.86 44.28 -1.43
C ASN A 281 -18.70 45.53 -2.31
N GLY A 282 -19.76 45.94 -3.02
CA GLY A 282 -19.72 47.14 -3.87
C GLY A 282 -19.29 46.91 -5.32
N SER A 283 -18.72 45.76 -5.67
CA SER A 283 -18.15 45.53 -7.01
C SER A 283 -19.16 45.25 -8.13
N GLY A 284 -20.40 44.91 -7.78
CA GLY A 284 -21.43 44.49 -8.73
C GLY A 284 -21.26 43.06 -9.28
N THR A 285 -20.13 42.41 -9.02
CA THR A 285 -19.83 41.04 -9.51
C THR A 285 -19.43 40.10 -8.38
N VAL A 286 -19.63 38.80 -8.57
CA VAL A 286 -19.23 37.76 -7.61
C VAL A 286 -18.41 36.70 -8.35
N ARG A 287 -17.45 36.10 -7.64
CA ARG A 287 -16.73 34.92 -8.11
C ARG A 287 -17.14 33.74 -7.24
N TYR A 288 -17.43 32.61 -7.86
CA TYR A 288 -17.77 31.38 -7.17
C TYR A 288 -16.52 30.55 -6.88
N GLN A 289 -16.66 29.49 -6.08
CA GLN A 289 -15.60 28.50 -5.93
C GLN A 289 -15.32 27.85 -7.29
N CYS A 290 -14.04 27.63 -7.59
CA CYS A 290 -13.64 26.97 -8.82
C CYS A 290 -14.22 25.54 -8.85
N PRO A 291 -15.01 25.16 -9.86
CA PRO A 291 -15.67 23.85 -9.88
C PRO A 291 -14.69 22.68 -10.07
N ASN A 292 -13.48 22.93 -10.58
CA ASN A 292 -12.49 21.87 -10.81
C ASN A 292 -11.74 21.47 -9.54
N CYS A 293 -11.61 22.37 -8.57
CA CYS A 293 -10.88 22.13 -7.33
C CYS A 293 -11.71 22.43 -6.07
N SER A 294 -13.01 22.71 -6.23
CA SER A 294 -13.96 23.02 -5.15
C SER A 294 -13.45 24.05 -4.14
N GLY A 295 -12.73 25.09 -4.59
CA GLY A 295 -12.17 26.09 -3.69
C GLY A 295 -10.72 25.86 -3.22
N HIS A 296 -10.14 24.67 -3.39
CA HIS A 296 -8.84 24.33 -2.82
C HIS A 296 -7.63 24.92 -3.55
N GLY A 297 -7.80 25.39 -4.80
CA GLY A 297 -6.71 25.88 -5.64
C GLY A 297 -5.76 24.80 -6.17
N GLN A 298 -5.86 23.57 -5.67
CA GLN A 298 -5.06 22.42 -6.09
C GLN A 298 -5.94 21.24 -6.47
N ILE A 299 -5.43 20.38 -7.34
CA ILE A 299 -6.06 19.12 -7.73
C ILE A 299 -5.16 18.00 -7.19
N SER A 300 -5.74 17.10 -6.40
CA SER A 300 -5.07 15.91 -5.89
C SER A 300 -5.28 14.75 -6.87
N ARG A 301 -4.23 13.98 -7.12
CA ARG A 301 -4.28 12.78 -7.98
C ARG A 301 -3.85 11.54 -7.17
N PRO A 302 -4.73 11.01 -6.29
CA PRO A 302 -4.42 9.79 -5.55
C PRO A 302 -4.24 8.63 -6.54
N LYS A 303 -3.28 7.76 -6.24
CA LYS A 303 -3.05 6.52 -6.99
C LYS A 303 -3.61 5.31 -6.25
N SER A 304 -3.76 5.40 -4.94
CA SER A 304 -4.39 4.36 -4.14
C SER A 304 -5.87 4.22 -4.45
N GLN A 305 -6.34 2.98 -4.36
CA GLN A 305 -7.73 2.64 -4.61
C GLN A 305 -8.56 2.77 -3.32
N VAL A 306 -9.85 3.05 -3.48
CA VAL A 306 -10.80 2.96 -2.37
C VAL A 306 -10.98 1.48 -2.03
N PRO A 307 -10.87 1.07 -0.75
CA PRO A 307 -10.94 -0.33 -0.39
C PRO A 307 -12.28 -0.94 -0.77
N PRO A 308 -12.34 -2.26 -1.01
CA PRO A 308 -13.61 -2.91 -1.23
C PRO A 308 -14.49 -2.77 0.02
N GLY A 309 -15.77 -2.44 -0.21
CA GLY A 309 -16.76 -2.39 0.85
C GLY A 309 -17.05 -3.81 1.35
N SER A 310 -16.89 -4.04 2.64
CA SER A 310 -17.26 -5.30 3.30
C SER A 310 -18.73 -5.32 3.76
N GLY A 311 -19.36 -4.16 3.82
CA GLY A 311 -20.79 -4.02 4.11
C GLY A 311 -21.23 -2.58 4.24
N THR A 312 -22.53 -2.35 4.20
CA THR A 312 -23.12 -1.02 4.34
C THR A 312 -24.27 -1.07 5.33
N VAL A 313 -24.19 -0.22 6.36
CA VAL A 313 -25.28 -0.03 7.33
C VAL A 313 -25.94 1.30 7.03
N THR A 314 -27.24 1.28 6.75
CA THR A 314 -28.03 2.50 6.62
C THR A 314 -28.72 2.79 7.94
N TRP A 315 -28.45 3.98 8.48
CA TRP A 315 -29.06 4.55 9.65
C TRP A 315 -30.17 5.50 9.20
N THR A 316 -31.38 5.30 9.72
CA THR A 316 -32.51 6.22 9.51
C THR A 316 -32.90 6.83 10.85
N GLY A 317 -33.14 8.13 10.87
CA GLY A 317 -33.36 8.86 12.11
C GLY A 317 -34.22 10.10 11.93
N TRP A 318 -34.58 10.73 13.04
CA TRP A 318 -35.27 12.02 13.07
C TRP A 318 -35.09 12.69 14.45
N PRO A 319 -35.26 14.01 14.53
CA PRO A 319 -35.22 14.72 15.81
C PRO A 319 -36.43 14.35 16.68
N VAL A 320 -36.17 14.02 17.94
CA VAL A 320 -37.16 13.63 18.95
C VAL A 320 -37.04 14.54 20.16
N MET A 321 -38.14 15.22 20.49
CA MET A 321 -38.25 16.01 21.70
C MET A 321 -38.60 15.11 22.89
N ILE A 322 -37.81 15.18 23.96
CA ILE A 322 -37.98 14.36 25.15
C ILE A 322 -38.37 15.25 26.31
N SER A 323 -39.53 15.02 26.91
CA SER A 323 -39.98 15.70 28.11
C SER A 323 -40.16 14.72 29.28
N THR A 324 -39.82 15.16 30.50
CA THR A 324 -40.04 14.35 31.69
C THR A 324 -40.78 15.11 32.79
N THR A 325 -41.44 14.37 33.66
CA THR A 325 -42.10 14.89 34.86
C THR A 325 -41.61 14.12 36.10
N PRO A 326 -40.86 14.76 37.01
CA PRO A 326 -40.31 16.13 36.93
C PRO A 326 -39.24 16.29 35.82
N PRO A 327 -38.92 17.55 35.43
CA PRO A 327 -37.83 17.82 34.47
C PRO A 327 -36.45 17.54 35.08
N GLY A 328 -35.42 17.42 34.24
CA GLY A 328 -34.03 17.23 34.67
C GLY A 328 -33.49 15.80 34.60
N ALA A 329 -34.25 14.87 34.01
CA ALA A 329 -33.76 13.51 33.74
C ALA A 329 -32.60 13.51 32.74
N GLN A 330 -31.58 12.70 32.96
CA GLN A 330 -30.47 12.55 32.03
C GLN A 330 -30.91 11.73 30.82
N VAL A 331 -30.71 12.28 29.63
CA VAL A 331 -31.02 11.61 28.36
C VAL A 331 -29.72 11.09 27.74
N LYS A 332 -29.73 9.82 27.31
CA LYS A 332 -28.65 9.20 26.54
C LYS A 332 -29.19 8.69 25.22
N VAL A 333 -28.43 8.92 24.15
CA VAL A 333 -28.72 8.43 22.81
C VAL A 333 -27.55 7.64 22.27
N TYR A 334 -27.84 6.66 21.43
CA TYR A 334 -26.80 5.89 20.77
C TYR A 334 -26.09 6.75 19.72
N ASP A 335 -24.76 6.76 19.78
CA ASP A 335 -23.89 7.39 18.81
C ASP A 335 -23.20 6.29 17.99
N ALA A 336 -23.55 6.21 16.71
CA ALA A 336 -23.00 5.22 15.79
C ALA A 336 -21.48 5.35 15.64
N SER A 337 -20.93 6.57 15.67
CA SER A 337 -19.48 6.80 15.52
C SER A 337 -18.67 6.25 16.69
N MET A 338 -19.26 6.27 17.90
CA MET A 338 -18.63 5.75 19.12
C MET A 338 -19.02 4.31 19.43
N LYS A 339 -19.94 3.72 18.65
CA LYS A 339 -20.58 2.42 18.93
C LYS A 339 -21.10 2.32 20.38
N GLY A 340 -21.68 3.40 20.91
CA GLY A 340 -22.06 3.48 22.32
C GLY A 340 -23.03 4.62 22.63
N TYR A 341 -23.50 4.69 23.88
CA TYR A 341 -24.41 5.74 24.32
C TYR A 341 -23.64 7.00 24.76
N LYS A 342 -24.05 8.16 24.25
CA LYS A 342 -23.58 9.47 24.71
C LYS A 342 -24.66 10.21 25.48
N ASN A 343 -24.25 11.03 26.43
CA ASN A 343 -25.16 11.93 27.16
C ASN A 343 -25.60 13.07 26.23
N ALA A 344 -26.92 13.23 26.06
CA ALA A 344 -27.53 14.32 25.31
C ALA A 344 -27.93 15.51 26.19
N GLY A 345 -27.81 15.37 27.52
CA GLY A 345 -28.12 16.40 28.51
C GLY A 345 -29.43 16.15 29.27
N PRO A 346 -29.88 17.12 30.09
CA PRO A 346 -31.13 16.99 30.83
C PRO A 346 -32.36 17.04 29.91
N SER A 347 -33.47 16.44 30.36
CA SER A 347 -34.75 16.39 29.66
C SER A 347 -35.36 17.77 29.38
N ASN A 348 -36.40 17.78 28.54
CA ASN A 348 -36.87 18.94 27.75
C ASN A 348 -35.87 19.34 26.65
N CYS A 349 -35.10 18.38 26.15
CA CYS A 349 -34.17 18.51 25.04
C CYS A 349 -34.73 17.88 23.77
N THR A 350 -34.17 18.26 22.62
CA THR A 350 -34.38 17.56 21.35
C THR A 350 -33.10 16.80 21.01
N VAL A 351 -33.25 15.53 20.66
CA VAL A 351 -32.12 14.65 20.32
C VAL A 351 -32.35 14.04 18.95
N ASP A 352 -31.29 13.83 18.20
CA ASP A 352 -31.37 13.03 16.97
C ASP A 352 -31.36 11.55 17.35
N TRP A 353 -32.46 10.86 17.03
CA TRP A 353 -32.57 9.43 17.21
C TRP A 353 -32.27 8.73 15.88
N TYR A 354 -31.54 7.61 15.92
CA TYR A 354 -31.19 6.80 14.76
C TYR A 354 -31.48 5.31 15.02
N SER A 355 -31.95 4.60 13.99
CA SER A 355 -32.07 3.15 13.92
C SER A 355 -31.37 2.63 12.68
N SER A 356 -30.70 1.49 12.78
CA SER A 356 -30.22 0.76 11.60
C SER A 356 -31.27 -0.25 11.13
N ASN A 357 -31.05 -0.84 9.95
CA ASN A 357 -31.92 -1.89 9.41
C ASN A 357 -31.96 -3.15 10.29
N ASP A 358 -30.86 -3.44 11.01
CA ASP A 358 -30.68 -4.68 11.76
C ASP A 358 -30.76 -4.50 13.29
N ALA A 359 -30.76 -3.26 13.77
CA ALA A 359 -30.80 -2.96 15.19
C ALA A 359 -31.49 -1.63 15.49
N THR A 360 -32.33 -1.63 16.53
CA THR A 360 -33.00 -0.44 17.04
C THR A 360 -32.40 -0.05 18.38
N TYR A 361 -31.90 1.17 18.48
CA TYR A 361 -31.24 1.66 19.70
C TYR A 361 -32.19 2.59 20.46
N PRO A 362 -32.76 2.16 21.61
CA PRO A 362 -33.70 2.98 22.35
C PRO A 362 -33.02 4.21 22.96
N ILE A 363 -33.79 5.27 23.14
CA ILE A 363 -33.34 6.41 23.96
C ILE A 363 -33.42 5.99 25.43
N ILE A 364 -32.35 6.20 26.18
CA ILE A 364 -32.28 5.88 27.61
C ILE A 364 -32.49 7.17 28.40
N VAL A 365 -33.45 7.17 29.32
CA VAL A 365 -33.76 8.33 30.16
C VAL A 365 -33.67 7.92 31.63
N GLU A 366 -32.81 8.59 32.38
CA GLU A 366 -32.45 8.25 33.76
C GLU A 366 -32.80 9.40 34.72
N TYR A 367 -33.45 9.10 35.83
CA TYR A 367 -33.78 10.08 36.86
C TYR A 367 -33.81 9.43 38.25
N GLN A 368 -33.01 9.94 39.19
CA GLN A 368 -32.96 9.49 40.60
C GLN A 368 -32.86 7.96 40.75
N GLY A 369 -31.94 7.33 40.01
CA GLY A 369 -31.71 5.88 40.07
C GLY A 369 -32.71 5.02 39.30
N LYS A 370 -33.74 5.62 38.68
CA LYS A 370 -34.67 4.94 37.78
C LYS A 370 -34.24 5.14 36.32
N SER A 371 -34.48 4.15 35.47
CA SER A 371 -34.16 4.21 34.04
C SER A 371 -35.35 3.75 33.19
N ALA A 372 -35.54 4.39 32.04
CA ALA A 372 -36.52 4.02 31.03
C ALA A 372 -35.86 3.97 29.65
N LYS A 373 -36.05 2.86 28.94
CA LYS A 373 -35.69 2.72 27.52
C LYS A 373 -36.94 2.94 26.67
N VAL A 374 -36.84 3.84 25.70
CA VAL A 374 -38.00 4.27 24.92
C VAL A 374 -37.65 4.46 23.45
N LEU A 375 -38.57 4.04 22.59
CA LEU A 375 -38.50 4.28 21.15
C LEU A 375 -39.47 5.41 20.75
N PRO A 376 -39.11 6.22 19.73
CA PRO A 376 -39.96 7.28 19.22
C PRO A 376 -41.07 6.75 18.29
N TYR A 377 -41.76 5.70 18.73
CA TYR A 377 -42.97 5.18 18.10
C TYR A 377 -44.15 5.34 19.06
N SER A 378 -45.36 5.51 18.53
CA SER A 378 -46.59 5.38 19.29
C SER A 378 -46.81 3.90 19.67
N PRO A 379 -47.73 3.61 20.62
CA PRO A 379 -48.16 2.24 20.88
C PRO A 379 -48.72 1.51 19.64
N SER A 380 -49.19 2.26 18.64
CA SER A 380 -49.64 1.74 17.35
C SER A 380 -48.54 1.57 16.30
N GLY A 381 -47.27 1.80 16.67
CA GLY A 381 -46.11 1.66 15.79
C GLY A 381 -45.84 2.84 14.85
N LYS A 382 -46.60 3.94 14.96
CA LYS A 382 -46.38 5.14 14.13
C LYS A 382 -45.26 6.00 14.70
N GLU A 383 -44.41 6.55 13.84
CA GLU A 383 -43.33 7.46 14.26
C GLU A 383 -43.88 8.68 15.02
N THR A 384 -43.17 9.09 16.09
CA THR A 384 -43.49 10.30 16.86
C THR A 384 -42.24 11.18 17.03
N ALA A 385 -42.42 12.50 16.93
CA ALA A 385 -41.38 13.49 17.22
C ALA A 385 -41.33 13.87 18.71
N LYS A 386 -42.17 13.26 19.56
CA LYS A 386 -42.29 13.59 20.99
C LYS A 386 -42.35 12.33 21.85
N ILE A 387 -41.52 12.31 22.89
CA ILE A 387 -41.50 11.32 23.96
C ILE A 387 -41.79 12.04 25.28
N SER A 388 -42.62 11.41 26.13
CA SER A 388 -42.98 11.96 27.43
C SER A 388 -42.96 10.86 28.49
N ILE A 389 -42.22 11.09 29.57
CA ILE A 389 -41.98 10.10 30.63
C ILE A 389 -42.24 10.71 32.01
N SER A 390 -43.03 10.03 32.84
CA SER A 390 -43.26 10.39 34.23
C SER A 390 -42.45 9.50 35.17
N PHE A 391 -41.74 10.10 36.11
CA PHE A 391 -40.94 9.43 37.14
C PHE A 391 -41.56 9.54 38.55
N LEU A 392 -42.79 10.08 38.65
CA LEU A 392 -43.50 10.30 39.92
C LEU A 392 -43.94 9.00 40.63
N GLY A 393 -44.05 7.88 39.90
CA GLY A 393 -44.44 6.57 40.46
C GLY A 393 -43.25 5.69 40.88
N ALA A 394 -43.53 4.50 41.42
CA ALA A 394 -42.50 3.51 41.76
C ALA A 394 -41.62 3.13 40.54
N ALA A 395 -42.25 3.01 39.37
CA ALA A 395 -41.59 2.78 38.09
C ALA A 395 -41.87 3.93 37.09
N PRO A 396 -40.94 4.20 36.15
CA PRO A 396 -41.17 5.18 35.09
C PRO A 396 -42.38 4.80 34.23
N THR A 397 -43.25 5.76 33.94
CA THR A 397 -44.43 5.57 33.09
C THR A 397 -44.27 6.39 31.82
N ILE A 398 -44.36 5.74 30.66
CA ILE A 398 -44.21 6.39 29.35
C ILE A 398 -45.59 6.77 28.82
N THR A 399 -45.84 8.07 28.68
CA THR A 399 -47.13 8.60 28.19
C THR A 399 -47.12 8.87 26.69
N LYS A 400 -45.93 9.08 26.10
CA LYS A 400 -45.69 9.12 24.65
C LYS A 400 -44.38 8.44 24.32
N GLY A 401 -44.39 7.57 23.32
CA GLY A 401 -43.29 6.66 23.00
C GLY A 401 -43.67 5.20 23.27
N THR A 402 -42.84 4.27 22.83
CA THR A 402 -42.99 2.84 23.07
C THR A 402 -41.92 2.37 24.04
N LYS A 403 -42.33 1.74 25.14
CA LYS A 403 -41.40 1.17 26.13
C LYS A 403 -40.64 0.00 25.50
N VAL A 404 -39.35 -0.08 25.76
CA VAL A 404 -38.52 -1.25 25.49
C VAL A 404 -38.08 -1.84 26.82
N GLU A 405 -38.12 -3.16 26.94
CA GLU A 405 -37.71 -3.87 28.16
C GLU A 405 -36.18 -3.85 28.39
#